data_AF-A0A963XUM7-F1
#
_entry.id   AF-A0A963XUM7-F1
#
_cell.length_a   1.000
_cell.length_b   1.000
_cell.length_c   1.000
_cell.angle_alpha   90.00
_cell.angle_beta   90.00
_cell.angle_gamma   90.00
#
_symmetry.space_group_name_H-M   'P 1'
#
loop_
_entity.id
_entity.type
_entity.pdbx_description
1 polymer ?
#
loop_
_entity_poly.entity_id
_entity_poly.type
_entity_poly.pdbx_seq_one_letter_code
_entity_poly.pdbx_strand_id
1 'polypeptide(L)'
;MARLLIAAALTAFALPAAASPESDAARSDIEATLGGLPTFISQIADSALPGLWQQTKALEFSTDTALDPKTKALISLGVSAQIPCTYCIWMDTNSARQAGASDQEIAEAVAIAGMTRNWSTIFNGLQVDLATFQAELGGN
;
A
#
# COMPACT_ATOMS: atom_id res chain seq x y z
N MET A 1 50.15 31.36 23.48
CA MET A 1 49.08 31.59 24.49
C MET A 1 48.05 32.47 23.80
N ALA A 2 46.78 32.13 23.57
CA ALA A 2 45.85 31.38 24.41
C ALA A 2 44.65 30.83 23.60
N ARG A 3 44.23 29.62 24.00
CA ARG A 3 42.85 29.11 24.18
C ARG A 3 41.92 28.92 22.97
N LEU A 4 41.74 27.63 22.63
CA LEU A 4 40.54 27.01 22.05
C LEU A 4 39.23 27.56 22.64
N LEU A 5 38.19 27.70 21.82
CA LEU A 5 36.82 27.36 22.20
C LEU A 5 36.10 26.63 21.06
N ILE A 6 35.94 25.32 21.26
CA ILE A 6 35.00 24.44 20.57
C ILE A 6 33.64 24.66 21.23
N ALA A 7 32.57 24.83 20.46
CA ALA A 7 31.22 24.53 20.91
C ALA A 7 30.39 24.00 19.74
N ALA A 8 30.57 22.71 19.46
CA ALA A 8 29.58 21.91 18.76
C ALA A 8 28.35 21.76 19.67
N ALA A 9 27.17 22.13 19.18
CA ALA A 9 25.90 21.77 19.79
C ALA A 9 24.85 21.51 18.70
N LEU A 10 25.13 20.55 17.82
CA LEU A 10 24.08 19.83 17.09
C LEU A 10 23.56 18.74 18.02
N THR A 11 22.62 19.09 18.90
CA THR A 11 21.86 18.09 19.65
C THR A 11 20.39 18.45 19.63
N ALA A 12 19.72 18.11 18.54
CA ALA A 12 18.34 17.65 18.61
C ALA A 12 18.37 16.15 18.35
N PHE A 13 18.71 15.39 19.39
CA PHE A 13 18.42 13.97 19.44
C PHE A 13 16.89 13.85 19.39
N ALA A 14 16.33 13.38 18.28
CA ALA A 14 14.91 13.09 18.22
C ALA A 14 14.59 12.03 19.28
N LEU A 15 13.69 12.37 20.21
CA LEU A 15 13.24 11.45 21.25
C LEU A 15 12.57 10.22 20.62
N PRO A 16 12.64 9.05 21.28
CA PRO A 16 11.86 7.90 20.86
C PRO A 16 10.37 8.27 20.97
N ALA A 17 9.60 8.07 19.90
CA ALA A 17 8.18 8.33 19.89
C ALA A 17 7.48 7.35 20.85
N ALA A 18 7.20 7.81 22.07
CA ALA A 18 6.24 7.18 22.96
C ALA A 18 4.82 7.33 22.38
N ALA A 19 3.90 6.47 22.82
CA ALA A 19 2.49 6.51 22.46
C ALA A 19 1.94 7.95 22.42
N SER A 20 1.24 8.26 21.33
CA SER A 20 0.63 9.57 21.11
C SER A 20 -0.91 9.47 21.15
N PRO A 21 -1.64 10.53 21.55
CA PRO A 21 -3.10 10.55 21.50
C PRO A 21 -3.67 10.21 20.11
N GLU A 22 -2.95 10.55 19.04
CA GLU A 22 -3.34 10.21 17.67
C GLU A 22 -3.23 8.71 17.39
N SER A 23 -2.21 8.04 17.93
CA SER A 23 -2.06 6.56 17.82
C SER A 23 -3.21 5.87 18.56
N ASP A 24 -3.55 6.32 19.76
CA ASP A 24 -4.67 5.77 20.53
C ASP A 24 -6.01 5.97 19.79
N ALA A 25 -6.23 7.16 19.22
CA ALA A 25 -7.41 7.44 18.40
C ALA A 25 -7.46 6.54 17.16
N ALA A 26 -6.32 6.31 16.49
CA ALA A 26 -6.25 5.41 15.34
C ALA A 26 -6.57 3.96 15.75
N ARG A 27 -6.04 3.46 16.88
CA ARG A 27 -6.35 2.12 17.39
C ARG A 27 -7.85 1.96 17.69
N SER A 28 -8.45 2.94 18.36
CA SER A 28 -9.89 2.94 18.65
C SER A 28 -10.74 2.91 17.38
N ASP A 29 -10.35 3.68 16.36
CA ASP A 29 -11.08 3.76 15.10
C ASP A 29 -10.92 2.47 14.26
N ILE A 30 -9.74 1.85 14.28
CA ILE A 30 -9.51 0.52 13.68
C ILE A 30 -10.42 -0.51 14.34
N GLU A 31 -10.48 -0.54 15.67
CA GLU A 31 -11.33 -1.48 16.40
C GLU A 31 -12.81 -1.31 16.05
N ALA A 32 -13.28 -0.07 15.99
CA ALA A 32 -14.65 0.24 15.58
C ALA A 32 -14.94 -0.16 14.13
N THR A 33 -13.99 0.05 13.21
CA THR A 33 -14.16 -0.22 11.79
C THR A 33 -14.11 -1.71 11.46
N LEU A 34 -13.19 -2.45 12.09
CA LEU A 34 -12.95 -3.87 11.80
C LEU A 34 -13.73 -4.82 12.72
N GLY A 35 -14.46 -4.30 13.72
CA GLY A 35 -15.17 -5.08 14.72
C GLY A 35 -14.25 -5.74 15.76
N GLY A 36 -13.01 -5.27 15.86
CA GLY A 36 -11.97 -5.77 16.75
C GLY A 36 -10.61 -5.17 16.35
N LEU A 37 -9.67 -5.11 17.29
CA LEU A 37 -8.31 -4.62 17.02
C LEU A 37 -7.40 -5.79 16.63
N PRO A 38 -6.98 -5.93 15.35
CA PRO A 38 -6.07 -6.99 14.97
C PRO A 38 -4.75 -6.88 15.74
N THR A 39 -4.23 -8.01 16.21
CA THR A 39 -3.06 -8.03 17.11
C THR A 39 -1.81 -7.39 16.50
N PHE A 40 -1.64 -7.45 15.18
CA PHE A 40 -0.50 -6.85 14.48
C PHE A 40 -0.46 -5.32 14.59
N ILE A 41 -1.60 -4.65 14.86
CA ILE A 41 -1.65 -3.20 15.02
C ILE A 41 -0.79 -2.74 16.21
N SER A 42 -0.64 -3.57 17.24
CA SER A 42 0.27 -3.31 18.37
C SER A 42 1.76 -3.27 17.98
N GLN A 43 2.11 -3.86 16.84
CA GLN A 43 3.49 -3.93 16.35
C GLN A 43 3.87 -2.75 15.45
N ILE A 44 2.89 -1.95 15.03
CA ILE A 44 3.11 -0.75 14.22
C ILE A 44 3.62 0.37 15.13
N ALA A 45 4.66 1.09 14.67
CA ALA A 45 5.18 2.25 15.38
C ALA A 45 4.08 3.32 15.58
N ASP A 46 3.95 3.84 16.80
CA ASP A 46 2.90 4.81 17.14
C ASP A 46 2.95 6.07 16.27
N SER A 47 4.14 6.53 15.89
CA SER A 47 4.32 7.67 14.99
C SER A 47 3.82 7.42 13.57
N ALA A 48 3.69 6.16 13.14
CA ALA A 48 3.28 5.79 11.78
C ALA A 48 1.81 5.39 11.70
N LEU A 49 1.26 4.78 12.76
CA LEU A 49 -0.07 4.20 12.75
C LEU A 49 -1.18 5.16 12.29
N PRO A 50 -1.26 6.43 12.78
CA PRO A 50 -2.30 7.35 12.33
C PRO A 50 -2.23 7.61 10.83
N GLY A 51 -1.04 7.84 10.28
CA GLY A 51 -0.85 8.12 8.86
C GLY A 51 -1.19 6.93 7.96
N LEU A 52 -0.82 5.71 8.39
CA LEU A 52 -1.18 4.48 7.68
C LEU A 52 -2.69 4.26 7.68
N TRP A 53 -3.33 4.40 8.85
CA TRP A 53 -4.77 4.19 8.98
C TRP A 53 -5.59 5.20 8.19
N GLN A 54 -5.18 6.47 8.17
CA GLN A 54 -5.87 7.49 7.37
C GLN A 54 -5.81 7.18 5.87
N GLN A 55 -4.67 6.69 5.36
CA GLN A 55 -4.56 6.26 3.96
C GLN A 55 -5.49 5.08 3.66
N THR A 56 -5.51 4.06 4.53
CA THR A 56 -6.40 2.91 4.38
C THR A 56 -7.85 3.34 4.34
N LYS A 57 -8.31 4.20 5.26
CA LYS A 57 -9.69 4.71 5.22
C LYS A 57 -10.00 5.51 3.97
N ALA A 58 -9.11 6.43 3.60
CA ALA A 58 -9.35 7.33 2.48
C ALA A 58 -9.45 6.59 1.14
N LEU A 59 -8.70 5.49 0.96
CA LEU A 59 -8.67 4.76 -0.29
C LEU A 59 -9.51 3.48 -0.26
N GLU A 60 -9.40 2.64 0.77
CA GLU A 60 -10.06 1.33 0.80
C GLU A 60 -11.51 1.44 1.30
N PHE A 61 -11.74 2.12 2.43
CA PHE A 61 -13.06 2.16 3.07
C PHE A 61 -13.94 3.33 2.65
N SER A 62 -13.37 4.37 2.02
CA SER A 62 -14.13 5.53 1.57
C SER A 62 -15.02 5.18 0.38
N THR A 63 -16.26 5.65 0.44
CA THR A 63 -17.19 5.66 -0.70
C THR A 63 -17.04 6.92 -1.56
N ASP A 64 -16.26 7.91 -1.11
CA ASP A 64 -15.96 9.14 -1.83
C ASP A 64 -14.71 8.98 -2.70
N THR A 65 -14.73 7.97 -3.58
CA THR A 65 -13.65 7.66 -4.52
C THR A 65 -14.23 7.28 -5.86
N ALA A 66 -13.49 7.51 -6.95
CA ALA A 66 -13.95 7.17 -8.29
C ALA A 66 -14.08 5.66 -8.56
N LEU A 67 -13.33 4.82 -7.84
CA LEU A 67 -13.38 3.36 -7.98
C LEU A 67 -14.35 2.77 -6.95
N ASP A 68 -15.14 1.78 -7.37
CA ASP A 68 -15.97 1.01 -6.45
C ASP A 68 -15.14 -0.01 -5.65
N PRO A 69 -15.66 -0.55 -4.53
CA PRO A 69 -14.92 -1.48 -3.67
C PRO A 69 -14.44 -2.76 -4.37
N LYS A 70 -15.22 -3.29 -5.33
CA LYS A 70 -14.84 -4.50 -6.07
C LYS A 70 -13.64 -4.22 -6.96
N THR A 71 -13.69 -3.10 -7.68
CA THR A 71 -12.59 -2.66 -8.55
C THR A 71 -11.31 -2.42 -7.75
N LYS A 72 -11.39 -1.75 -6.58
CA LYS A 72 -10.23 -1.57 -5.69
C LYS A 72 -9.62 -2.89 -5.26
N ALA A 73 -10.44 -3.82 -4.76
CA ALA A 73 -9.95 -5.11 -4.26
C ALA A 73 -9.33 -5.97 -5.36
N LEU A 74 -9.86 -5.96 -6.59
CA LEU A 74 -9.29 -6.68 -7.73
C LEU A 74 -7.93 -6.09 -8.17
N ILE A 75 -7.80 -4.76 -8.16
CA ILE A 75 -6.51 -4.08 -8.41
C ILE A 75 -5.49 -4.47 -7.34
N SER A 76 -5.87 -4.34 -6.05
CA SER A 76 -5.01 -4.70 -4.92
C SER A 76 -4.60 -6.17 -4.98
N LEU A 77 -5.52 -7.08 -5.29
CA LEU A 77 -5.22 -8.50 -5.48
C LEU A 77 -4.16 -8.74 -6.57
N GLY A 78 -4.28 -8.07 -7.72
CA GLY A 78 -3.30 -8.17 -8.80
C GLY A 78 -1.90 -7.71 -8.36
N VAL A 79 -1.81 -6.58 -7.65
CA VAL A 79 -0.55 -6.06 -7.10
C VAL A 79 0.01 -7.02 -6.04
N SER A 80 -0.83 -7.49 -5.13
CA SER A 80 -0.50 -8.44 -4.06
C SER A 80 0.03 -9.76 -4.59
N ALA A 81 -0.56 -10.29 -5.67
CA ALA A 81 -0.08 -11.49 -6.36
C ALA A 81 1.30 -11.27 -6.99
N GLN A 82 1.58 -10.06 -7.49
CA GLN A 82 2.83 -9.75 -8.18
C GLN A 82 3.99 -9.38 -7.25
N ILE A 83 3.70 -8.87 -6.04
CA ILE A 83 4.62 -8.67 -4.89
C ILE A 83 4.78 -9.97 -4.04
N PRO A 84 4.25 -11.09 -4.53
CA PRO A 84 3.68 -12.22 -3.76
C PRO A 84 3.50 -12.02 -2.23
N CYS A 85 2.65 -11.09 -1.81
CA CYS A 85 2.30 -10.91 -0.39
C CYS A 85 1.19 -11.88 0.04
N THR A 86 1.52 -12.95 0.77
CA THR A 86 0.51 -13.95 1.21
C THR A 86 -0.64 -13.37 2.03
N TYR A 87 -0.34 -12.43 2.94
CA TYR A 87 -1.36 -11.76 3.75
C TYR A 87 -2.32 -10.92 2.89
N CYS A 88 -1.74 -10.16 1.98
CA CYS A 88 -2.48 -9.25 1.10
C CYS A 88 -3.32 -10.05 0.10
N ILE A 89 -2.77 -11.12 -0.49
CA ILE A 89 -3.52 -12.03 -1.38
C ILE A 89 -4.76 -12.57 -0.67
N TRP A 90 -4.61 -13.06 0.57
CA TRP A 90 -5.76 -13.56 1.33
C TRP A 90 -6.78 -12.46 1.63
N MET A 91 -6.33 -11.30 2.09
CA MET A 91 -7.20 -10.17 2.42
C MET A 91 -7.94 -9.64 1.20
N ASP A 92 -7.23 -9.33 0.12
CA ASP A 92 -7.79 -8.74 -1.10
C ASP A 92 -8.74 -9.70 -1.83
N THR A 93 -8.45 -11.01 -1.80
CA THR A 93 -9.39 -12.03 -2.32
C THR A 93 -10.70 -12.02 -1.54
N ASN A 94 -10.64 -11.95 -0.20
CA ASN A 94 -11.85 -11.89 0.63
C ASN A 94 -12.59 -10.56 0.47
N SER A 95 -11.87 -9.44 0.36
CA SER A 95 -12.46 -8.13 0.11
C SER A 95 -13.17 -8.09 -1.24
N ALA A 96 -12.56 -8.65 -2.30
CA ALA A 96 -13.17 -8.73 -3.62
C ALA A 96 -14.48 -9.54 -3.59
N ARG A 97 -14.48 -10.70 -2.92
CA ARG A 97 -15.68 -11.53 -2.76
C ARG A 97 -16.78 -10.81 -1.99
N GLN A 98 -16.44 -10.14 -0.89
CA GLN A 98 -17.40 -9.35 -0.10
C GLN A 98 -17.99 -8.19 -0.90
N ALA A 99 -17.20 -7.60 -1.80
CA ALA A 99 -17.65 -6.58 -2.74
C ALA A 99 -18.40 -7.15 -3.97
N GLY A 100 -18.64 -8.46 -4.02
CA GLY A 100 -19.44 -9.11 -5.06
C GLY A 100 -18.66 -9.57 -6.30
N ALA A 101 -17.33 -9.68 -6.23
CA ALA A 101 -16.56 -10.33 -7.29
C ALA A 101 -16.88 -11.83 -7.37
N SER A 102 -17.10 -12.30 -8.58
CA SER A 102 -17.16 -13.72 -8.91
C SER A 102 -15.77 -14.35 -8.87
N ASP A 103 -15.71 -15.68 -8.72
CA ASP A 103 -14.45 -16.42 -8.84
C ASP A 103 -13.82 -16.27 -10.22
N GLN A 104 -14.62 -16.02 -11.27
CA GLN A 104 -14.15 -15.73 -12.62
C GLN A 104 -13.42 -14.37 -12.68
N GLU A 105 -14.00 -13.30 -12.14
CA GLU A 105 -13.36 -11.98 -12.06
C GLU A 105 -12.05 -12.04 -11.26
N ILE A 106 -12.02 -12.79 -10.15
CA ILE A 106 -10.82 -12.98 -9.33
C ILE A 106 -9.73 -13.73 -10.13
N ALA A 107 -10.10 -14.82 -10.81
CA ALA A 107 -9.17 -15.59 -11.62
C ALA A 107 -8.60 -14.76 -12.78
N GLU A 108 -9.45 -13.96 -13.45
CA GLU A 108 -9.06 -13.06 -14.53
C GLU A 108 -8.15 -11.94 -14.03
N ALA A 109 -8.43 -11.34 -12.87
CA ALA A 109 -7.55 -10.31 -12.29
C ALA A 109 -6.14 -10.84 -12.03
N VAL A 110 -6.01 -12.05 -11.48
CA VAL A 110 -4.71 -12.71 -11.27
C VAL A 110 -4.02 -13.05 -12.60
N ALA A 111 -4.78 -13.54 -13.59
CA ALA A 111 -4.23 -13.86 -14.92
C ALA A 111 -3.71 -12.59 -15.64
N ILE A 112 -4.45 -11.48 -15.57
CA ILE A 112 -4.05 -10.17 -16.12
C ILE A 112 -2.78 -9.65 -15.42
N ALA A 113 -2.69 -9.79 -14.09
CA ALA A 113 -1.49 -9.41 -13.34
C ALA A 113 -0.26 -10.22 -13.80
N GLY A 114 -0.40 -11.53 -13.93
CA GLY A 114 0.68 -12.41 -14.45
C GLY A 114 1.08 -12.06 -15.89
N MET A 115 0.11 -11.81 -16.77
CA MET A 115 0.37 -11.37 -18.14
C MET A 115 1.14 -10.05 -18.18
N THR A 116 0.78 -9.09 -17.33
CA THR A 116 1.49 -7.80 -17.19
C THR A 116 2.96 -8.02 -16.84
N ARG A 117 3.25 -8.92 -15.89
CA ARG A 117 4.63 -9.25 -15.52
C ARG A 117 5.40 -9.95 -16.62
N ASN A 118 4.75 -10.84 -17.38
CA ASN A 118 5.38 -11.51 -18.52
C ASN A 118 5.83 -10.49 -19.57
N TRP A 119 4.93 -9.59 -19.98
CA TRP A 119 5.28 -8.55 -20.95
C TRP A 119 6.28 -7.53 -20.41
N SER A 120 6.18 -7.18 -19.13
CA SER A 120 7.21 -6.36 -18.47
C SER A 120 8.60 -6.99 -18.60
N THR A 121 8.70 -8.30 -18.39
CA THR A 121 9.96 -9.05 -18.52
C THR A 121 10.48 -9.03 -19.96
N ILE A 122 9.60 -9.20 -20.95
CA ILE A 122 9.97 -9.16 -22.37
C ILE A 122 10.45 -7.76 -22.76
N PHE A 123 9.65 -6.72 -22.51
CA PHE A 123 9.97 -5.37 -22.96
C PHE A 123 11.21 -4.80 -22.29
N ASN A 124 11.31 -4.92 -20.96
CA ASN A 124 12.48 -4.43 -20.24
C ASN A 124 13.71 -5.31 -20.49
N GLY A 125 13.54 -6.63 -20.55
CA GLY A 125 14.63 -7.58 -20.76
C GLY A 125 15.25 -7.49 -22.16
N LEU A 126 14.44 -7.27 -23.19
CA LEU A 126 14.91 -7.01 -24.55
C LEU A 126 15.36 -5.56 -24.77
N GLN A 127 15.22 -4.70 -23.75
CA GLN A 127 15.52 -3.26 -23.85
C GLN A 127 14.81 -2.61 -25.04
N VAL A 128 13.52 -2.93 -25.22
CA VAL A 128 12.71 -2.34 -26.28
C VAL A 128 12.78 -0.81 -26.16
N ASP A 129 13.15 -0.15 -27.26
CA ASP A 129 13.26 1.31 -27.29
C ASP A 129 11.87 1.93 -27.10
N LEU A 130 11.71 2.70 -26.02
CA LEU A 130 10.42 3.25 -25.63
C LEU A 130 9.87 4.24 -26.67
N ALA A 131 10.75 5.04 -27.30
CA ALA A 131 10.33 6.02 -28.31
C ALA A 131 9.78 5.32 -29.57
N THR A 132 10.46 4.27 -30.02
CA THR A 132 10.00 3.43 -31.14
C THR A 132 8.68 2.75 -30.80
N PHE A 133 8.57 2.13 -29.61
CA PHE A 133 7.34 1.48 -29.15
C PHE A 133 6.15 2.44 -29.11
N GLN A 134 6.35 3.67 -28.62
CA GLN A 134 5.31 4.70 -28.62
C GLN A 134 4.90 5.11 -30.03
N ALA A 135 5.86 5.33 -30.93
CA ALA A 135 5.59 5.70 -32.32
C ALA A 135 4.78 4.62 -33.06
N GLU A 136 5.05 3.34 -32.79
CA GLU A 136 4.34 2.20 -33.41
C GLU A 136 2.91 2.00 -32.88
N LEU A 137 2.66 2.26 -31.59
CA LEU A 137 1.35 2.02 -30.95
C LEU A 137 0.46 3.26 -30.86
N GLY A 138 0.86 4.39 -31.47
CA GLY A 138 0.08 5.62 -31.46
C GLY A 138 0.17 6.41 -30.15
N GLY A 139 1.34 6.39 -29.51
CA GLY A 139 1.67 7.30 -28.42
C GLY A 139 1.82 8.72 -28.95
N ASN A 140 0.92 9.61 -28.53
CA ASN A 140 1.00 11.05 -28.78
C ASN A 140 2.15 11.68 -27.98
#